data_AF-A0AAU7YDE9-F1
#
_entry.id   AF-A0AAU7YDE9-F1
#
_cell.length_a   1.000
_cell.length_b   1.000
_cell.length_c   1.000
_cell.angle_alpha   90.00
_cell.angle_beta   90.00
_cell.angle_gamma   90.00
#
_symmetry.space_group_name_H-M   'P 1'
#
loop_
_entity.id
_entity.type
_entity.pdbx_description
1 polymer ?
#
loop_
_entity_poly.entity_id
_entity_poly.type
_entity_poly.pdbx_seq_one_letter_code
_entity_poly.pdbx_strand_id
1 'polypeptide(L)' 'MRALMARHPGEPLRIQRTQRDGRDWYRMFYGDYPQAELAERALHNLPASLPSHRGQVTAL' A
#
# COMPACT_ATOMS: atom_id res chain seq x y z
N MET A 1 0.95 -9.04 7.02
CA MET A 1 0.94 -7.56 6.84
C MET A 1 1.64 -6.82 7.98
N ARG A 2 1.23 -6.97 9.25
CA ARG A 2 1.93 -6.31 10.38
C ARG A 2 3.43 -6.61 10.47
N ALA A 3 3.82 -7.88 10.24
CA ALA A 3 5.23 -8.27 10.17
C ALA A 3 6.01 -7.62 9.01
N LEU A 4 5.33 -7.20 7.93
CA LEU A 4 5.98 -6.48 6.81
C LEU A 4 6.22 -5.02 7.19
N MET A 5 5.24 -4.35 7.82
CA MET A 5 5.45 -3.00 8.34
C MET A 5 6.57 -2.95 9.38
N ALA A 6 6.63 -3.95 10.27
CA ALA A 6 7.70 -4.04 11.27
C ALA A 6 9.10 -4.23 10.65
N ARG A 7 9.19 -4.83 9.45
CA ARG A 7 10.43 -4.97 8.68
C ARG A 7 10.80 -3.72 7.90
N HIS A 8 9.85 -2.79 7.72
CA HIS A 8 9.98 -1.58 6.92
C HIS A 8 9.46 -0.35 7.67
N PRO A 9 10.05 0.02 8.83
CA PRO A 9 9.54 1.10 9.67
C PRO A 9 9.69 2.50 9.05
N GLY A 10 10.58 2.67 8.05
CA GLY A 10 10.79 3.93 7.34
C GLY A 10 9.94 4.10 6.08
N GLU A 11 9.21 3.06 5.66
CA GLU A 11 8.37 3.12 4.48
C GLU A 11 6.98 3.68 4.84
N PRO A 12 6.33 4.48 3.97
CA PRO A 12 5.02 5.08 4.23
C PRO A 12 3.87 4.07 4.10
N LEU A 13 4.02 2.91 4.73
CA LEU A 13 3.05 1.83 4.70
C LEU A 13 1.89 2.15 5.64
N ARG A 14 0.66 1.98 5.14
CA ARG A 14 -0.57 2.10 5.92
C ARG A 14 -1.41 0.86 5.73
N ILE A 15 -1.99 0.34 6.82
CA ILE A 15 -3.01 -0.72 6.72
C ILE A 15 -4.36 -0.10 6.98
N GLN A 16 -5.30 -0.33 6.06
CA GLN A 16 -6.70 -0.01 6.26
C GLN A 16 -7.47 -1.32 6.45
N ARG A 17 -8.23 -1.39 7.54
CA ARG A 17 -9.26 -2.41 7.72
C ARG A 17 -10.55 -1.90 7.08
N THR A 18 -11.13 -2.72 6.22
CA THR A 18 -12.44 -2.50 5.61
C THR A 18 -13.29 -3.74 5.86
N GLN A 19 -14.62 -3.64 5.81
CA GLN A 19 -15.46 -4.84 5.72
C GLN A 19 -15.91 -5.05 4.29
N ARG A 20 -15.81 -6.29 3.82
CA ARG A 20 -16.37 -6.72 2.53
C ARG A 20 -17.14 -8.01 2.76
N ASP A 21 -18.43 -8.00 2.42
CA ASP A 21 -19.33 -9.14 2.57
C ASP A 21 -19.37 -9.70 4.01
N GLY A 22 -19.38 -8.81 5.01
CA GLY A 22 -19.39 -9.17 6.43
C GLY A 22 -18.08 -9.78 6.96
N ARG A 23 -17.03 -9.81 6.14
CA ARG A 23 -15.69 -10.28 6.52
C ARG A 23 -14.72 -9.11 6.62
N ASP A 24 -13.81 -9.20 7.57
CA ASP A 24 -12.72 -8.24 7.66
C ASP A 24 -11.78 -8.41 6.48
N TRP A 25 -11.56 -7.30 5.79
CA TRP A 25 -10.64 -7.18 4.68
C TRP A 25 -9.57 -6.16 5.04
N TYR A 26 -8.32 -6.47 4.69
CA TYR A 26 -7.19 -5.62 5.02
C TYR A 26 -6.50 -5.21 3.72
N ARG A 27 -6.41 -3.90 3.48
CA ARG A 27 -5.67 -3.32 2.36
C ARG A 27 -4.42 -2.66 2.89
N MET A 28 -3.34 -2.78 2.14
CA MET A 28 -2.09 -2.10 2.41
C MET A 28 -1.90 -1.01 1.36
N PHE A 29 -1.64 0.20 1.83
CA PHE A 29 -1.34 1.36 1.00
C PHE A 29 0.12 1.75 1.21
N TYR A 30 0.69 2.33 0.17
CA TYR A 30 2.03 2.89 0.17
C TYR A 30 1.90 4.37 -0.17
N GLY A 31 2.08 5.24 0.82
CA GLY A 31 1.89 6.67 0.67
C GLY A 31 0.43 7.12 0.52
N ASP A 32 0.27 8.43 0.38
CA ASP A 32 -0.96 9.14 0.05
C ASP A 32 -0.54 10.29 -0.86
N TYR A 33 -1.07 10.33 -2.08
CA TYR A 33 -0.56 11.19 -3.14
C TYR A 33 -1.68 12.08 -3.69
N PRO A 34 -1.43 13.39 -3.86
CA PRO A 34 -2.45 14.33 -4.35
C PRO A 34 -2.76 14.17 -5.85
N GLN A 35 -1.92 13.45 -6.59
CA GLN A 35 -2.00 13.26 -8.04
C GLN A 35 -1.70 11.80 -8.40
N ALA A 36 -2.40 11.27 -9.41
CA ALA A 36 -2.25 9.89 -9.84
C ALA A 36 -0.85 9.62 -10.39
N GLU A 37 -0.25 10.59 -11.08
CA GLU A 37 1.09 10.49 -11.68
C GLU A 37 2.18 10.31 -10.60
N LEU A 38 2.00 10.93 -9.43
CA LEU A 38 2.91 10.76 -8.29
C LEU A 38 2.78 9.36 -7.68
N ALA A 39 1.55 8.84 -7.59
CA ALA A 39 1.29 7.49 -7.13
C ALA A 39 1.86 6.44 -8.09
N GLU A 40 1.76 6.65 -9.41
CA GLU A 40 2.34 5.75 -10.41
C GLU A 40 3.87 5.75 -10.37
N ARG A 41 4.50 6.92 -10.23
CA ARG A 41 5.95 7.00 -10.03
C ARG A 41 6.39 6.27 -8.76
N ALA A 42 5.63 6.40 -7.67
CA ALA A 42 5.91 5.68 -6.44
C ALA A 42 5.74 4.16 -6.61
N LEU A 43 4.72 3.73 -7.36
CA LEU A 43 4.48 2.33 -7.71
C LEU A 43 5.65 1.73 -8.51
N HIS A 44 6.18 2.47 -9.49
CA HIS A 44 7.35 2.04 -10.27
C HIS A 44 8.65 2.01 -9.45
N ASN A 45 8.78 2.90 -8.47
CA ASN A 45 9.95 2.97 -7.59
C ASN A 45 9.74 2.24 -6.26
N LEU A 46 8.83 1.27 -6.21
CA LEU A 46 8.61 0.49 -4.98
C LEU A 46 9.89 -0.24 -4.58
N PRO A 47 10.28 -0.19 -3.30
CA PRO A 47 11.35 -1.02 -2.79
C PRO A 47 11.14 -2.50 -3.16
N ALA A 48 12.17 -3.15 -3.68
CA ALA A 48 12.12 -4.57 -4.08
C ALA A 48 11.77 -5.53 -2.93
N SER A 49 11.90 -5.06 -1.68
CA SER A 49 11.48 -5.76 -0.47
C SER A 49 9.97 -5.78 -0.26
N LEU A 50 9.22 -4.92 -0.95
CA LEU A 50 7.77 -4.92 -0.92
C LEU A 50 7.23 -5.85 -2.02
N PRO A 51 6.11 -6.54 -1.78
CA PRO A 51 5.48 -7.39 -2.78
C PRO A 51 4.97 -6.54 -3.94
N SER A 52 5.78 -6.39 -4.98
CA SER A 52 5.56 -5.50 -6.13
C SER A 52 4.53 -6.03 -7.14
N HIS A 53 4.30 -7.34 -7.18
CA HIS A 53 3.56 -8.00 -8.26
C HIS A 53 2.06 -7.64 -8.38
N ARG A 54 1.48 -6.86 -7.46
CA ARG A 54 0.04 -6.52 -7.46
C ARG A 54 -0.30 -5.11 -6.97
N GLY A 55 0.66 -4.19 -6.93
CA GLY A 55 0.37 -2.80 -6.58
C GLY A 55 -0.46 -2.12 -7.68
N GLN A 56 -1.48 -1.37 -7.30
CA GLN A 56 -2.27 -0.54 -8.22
C GLN A 56 -2.51 0.82 -7.60
N VAL A 57 -2.56 1.86 -8.42
CA VAL A 57 -3.04 3.17 -7.97
C VAL A 57 -4.55 3.08 -7.77
N THR A 58 -5.05 3.68 -6.69
CA THR A 58 -6.47 3.69 -6.35
C THR A 58 -6.82 5.07 -5.82
N ALA A 59 -7.83 5.69 -6.41
CA ALA A 59 -8.47 6.86 -5.82
C ALA A 59 -9.22 6.42 -4.55
N LEU A 60 -8.95 7.10 -3.44
CA LEU A 60 -9.60 6.87 -2.14
C LEU A 60 -10.84 7.74 -2.01
#